data_AF-A0A355IB43-F1
#
_entry.id   AF-A0A355IB43-F1
#
_cell.length_a   1.000
_cell.length_b   1.000
_cell.length_c   1.000
_cell.angle_alpha   90.00
_cell.angle_beta   90.00
_cell.angle_gamma   90.00
#
_symmetry.space_group_name_H-M   'P 1'
#
loop_
_entity.id
_entity.type
_entity.pdbx_description
1 polymer ?
#
loop_
_entity_poly.entity_id
_entity_poly.type
_entity_poly.pdbx_seq_one_letter_code
_entity_poly.pdbx_strand_id
1 'polypeptide(L)' 'EKEARNIGFSVIYLTTDHDGYYEKYGWQRIEDGVDLFSGQPSRIYAKQL' A
#
# COMPACT_ATOMS: atom_id res chain seq x y z
N GLU A 1 8.48 -6.34 -4.22
CA GLU A 1 8.92 -5.31 -5.19
C GLU A 1 9.80 -5.83 -6.32
N LYS A 2 10.86 -6.61 -6.07
CA LYS A 2 11.77 -7.12 -7.12
C LYS A 2 11.07 -7.94 -8.22
N GLU A 3 10.23 -8.89 -7.84
CA GLU A 3 9.49 -9.72 -8.80
C GLU A 3 8.49 -8.91 -9.61
N ALA A 4 7.77 -8.00 -8.97
CA ALA A 4 6.83 -7.10 -9.64
C ALA A 4 7.50 -6.23 -10.71
N ARG A 5 8.71 -5.72 -10.43
CA ARG A 5 9.53 -5.02 -11.44
C ARG A 5 9.89 -5.94 -12.62
N ASN A 6 10.33 -7.16 -12.32
CA ASN A 6 10.79 -8.11 -13.34
C ASN A 6 9.69 -8.50 -14.33
N ILE A 7 8.42 -8.47 -13.92
CA ILE A 7 7.27 -8.77 -14.78
C ILE A 7 6.60 -7.51 -15.35
N GLY A 8 7.22 -6.32 -15.18
CA GLY A 8 6.83 -5.08 -15.86
C GLY A 8 5.88 -4.15 -15.10
N PHE A 9 5.62 -4.38 -13.81
CA PHE A 9 4.83 -3.43 -13.02
C PHE A 9 5.67 -2.20 -12.65
N SER A 10 5.04 -1.04 -12.72
CA SER A 10 5.61 0.25 -12.30
C SER A 10 5.18 0.66 -10.89
N VAL A 11 4.04 0.17 -10.39
CA VAL A 11 3.51 0.57 -9.07
C VAL A 11 2.93 -0.65 -8.37
N ILE A 12 3.13 -0.74 -7.06
CA ILE A 12 2.39 -1.65 -6.18
C ILE A 12 1.52 -0.87 -5.19
N TYR A 13 0.45 -1.51 -4.76
CA TYR A 13 -0.50 -0.98 -3.79
C TYR A 13 -0.61 -1.91 -2.59
N LEU A 14 -0.91 -1.33 -1.43
CA LEU A 14 -1.13 -2.04 -0.17
C LEU A 14 -2.26 -1.37 0.60
N THR A 15 -3.09 -2.19 1.25
CA THR A 15 -4.07 -1.73 2.24
C THR A 15 -3.72 -2.31 3.61
N THR A 16 -3.69 -1.48 4.64
CA THR A 16 -3.34 -1.90 6.01
C THR A 16 -3.96 -0.96 7.04
N ASP A 17 -4.24 -1.48 8.22
CA ASP A 17 -4.59 -0.68 9.40
C ASP A 17 -3.38 0.01 10.04
N HIS A 18 -2.15 -0.34 9.64
CA HIS A 18 -0.92 0.25 10.16
C HIS A 18 -0.75 1.73 9.75
N ASP A 19 -0.37 2.56 10.72
CA ASP A 19 -0.09 3.99 10.55
C ASP A 19 1.40 4.29 10.72
N GLY A 20 2.01 4.97 9.76
CA GLY A 20 3.41 5.41 9.84
C GLY A 20 4.48 4.32 9.69
N TYR A 21 4.11 3.05 9.53
CA TYR A 21 5.08 1.95 9.40
C TYR A 21 5.71 1.91 7.99
N TYR A 22 4.89 2.00 6.95
CA TYR A 22 5.31 1.74 5.57
C TYR A 22 5.99 2.95 4.92
N GLU A 23 5.70 4.15 5.39
CA GLU A 23 6.32 5.42 4.99
C GLU A 23 7.84 5.38 5.20
N LYS A 24 8.29 4.70 6.26
CA LYS A 24 9.71 4.47 6.56
C LYS A 24 10.42 3.66 5.46
N TYR A 25 9.67 2.94 4.64
CA TYR A 25 10.16 2.10 3.56
C TYR A 25 9.82 2.66 2.17
N GLY A 26 9.50 3.96 2.09
CA GLY A 26 9.25 4.68 0.85
C GLY A 26 7.86 4.47 0.26
N TRP A 27 6.91 3.98 1.04
CA TRP A 27 5.50 3.97 0.63
C TRP A 27 4.88 5.36 0.81
N GLN A 28 3.96 5.70 -0.07
CA GLN A 28 3.21 6.95 -0.03
C GLN A 28 1.76 6.66 0.33
N ARG A 29 1.27 7.36 1.35
CA ARG A 29 -0.14 7.35 1.76
C ARG A 29 -0.96 8.03 0.66
N ILE A 30 -1.97 7.33 0.11
CA ILE A 30 -2.79 7.88 -0.97
C ILE A 30 -4.25 8.16 -0.59
N GLU A 31 -4.94 7.27 0.13
CA GLU A 31 -6.35 7.50 0.53
C GLU A 31 -6.87 6.56 1.64
N ASP A 32 -7.82 6.98 2.48
CA ASP A 32 -8.50 6.08 3.45
C ASP A 32 -9.55 5.21 2.76
N GLY A 33 -9.75 4.00 3.27
CA GLY A 33 -10.75 3.06 2.78
C GLY A 33 -11.42 2.30 3.92
N VAL A 34 -12.42 1.50 3.58
CA VAL A 34 -13.05 0.57 4.52
C VAL A 34 -12.65 -0.85 4.10
N ASP A 35 -12.03 -1.59 5.01
CA ASP A 35 -11.72 -2.99 4.78
C ASP A 35 -13.01 -3.80 4.60
N LEU A 36 -13.08 -4.58 3.53
CA LEU A 36 -14.31 -5.26 3.11
C LEU A 36 -14.74 -6.38 4.05
N PHE A 37 -13.84 -6.91 4.88
CA PHE A 37 -14.11 -8.07 5.73
C PHE A 37 -14.37 -7.67 7.18
N SER A 38 -13.61 -6.72 7.71
CA SER A 38 -13.73 -6.22 9.08
C SER A 38 -14.64 -5.00 9.20
N GLY A 39 -14.92 -4.30 8.10
CA GLY A 39 -15.66 -3.03 8.09
C GLY A 39 -14.90 -1.89 8.79
N GLN A 40 -13.62 -2.09 9.12
CA GLN A 40 -12.81 -1.09 9.82
C GLN A 40 -12.11 -0.14 8.84
N PRO A 41 -11.75 1.08 9.29
CA PRO A 41 -10.89 1.96 8.51
C PRO A 41 -9.57 1.28 8.15
N SER A 42 -9.16 1.43 6.90
CA SER A 42 -7.91 0.92 6.35
C SER A 42 -7.22 2.03 5.56
N ARG A 43 -5.90 2.00 5.53
CA ARG A 43 -5.07 2.98 4.82
C ARG A 43 -4.57 2.37 3.53
N ILE A 44 -4.74 3.09 2.43
CA ILE A 44 -4.26 2.70 1.11
C ILE A 44 -2.92 3.40 0.82
N TYR A 45 -1.93 2.62 0.43
CA TYR A 45 -0.60 3.09 0.06
C TYR A 45 -0.25 2.70 -1.36
N ALA A 46 0.56 3.54 -2.01
CA ALA A 46 1.24 3.22 -3.25
C ALA A 46 2.75 3.25 -3.04
N LYS A 47 3.48 2.40 -3.76
CA LYS A 47 4.93 2.50 -3.88
C LYS A 47 5.31 2.37 -5.34
N GLN A 48 6.00 3.40 -5.83
CA GLN A 48 6.67 3.33 -7.11
C GLN A 48 7.72 2.24 -7.04
N LEU A 49 7.64 1.32 -8.00
CA LEU A 49 8.71 0.40 -8.29
C LEU A 49 9.73 1.17 -9.13
#